data_AF-A0AAV9ZEF8-F1
#
_entry.id   AF-A0AAV9ZEF8-F1
#
_cell.length_a   1.000
_cell.length_b   1.000
_cell.length_c   1.000
_cell.angle_alpha   90.00
_cell.angle_beta   90.00
_cell.angle_gamma   90.00
#
_symmetry.space_group_name_H-M   'P 1'
#
loop_
_entity.id
_entity.type
_entity.pdbx_description
1 polymer ?
#
loop_
_entity_poly.entity_id
_entity_poly.type
_entity_poly.pdbx_seq_one_letter_code
_entity_poly.pdbx_strand_id
1 'polypeptide(L)'
;MNVDEAHFIYTAGLPLYALPAFRPAWGAPNLLGLRLKRNTPIIAMSTTLPPHIKSAVTHFDPATMLSLELSTSCPNIIYATHRIVRSLSDYRSLDFMLGLDAFVLPRKTLVFHDNTQQCSDARAHQNNKLPKSEQNKGLIRHYHAGMSHTYLKNLFDDFSKKDGGCTQQKGCQLAYMCREWRWLSIMEHHEPCRLHMAEPWVYTASLEGVDSLSDDPD
;
A
#
# COMPACT_ATOMS: atom_id res chain seq x y z
N MET A 1 19.09 -0.74 19.55
CA MET A 1 19.16 -0.29 18.15
C MET A 1 17.99 -0.87 17.41
N ASN A 2 17.22 -0.05 16.72
CA ASN A 2 16.07 -0.51 15.96
C ASN A 2 16.43 -0.43 14.48
N VAL A 3 16.25 -1.54 13.77
CA VAL A 3 16.43 -1.67 12.32
C VAL A 3 15.05 -1.94 11.76
N ASP A 4 14.41 -0.89 11.27
CA ASP A 4 13.15 -1.02 10.53
C ASP A 4 13.41 -1.54 9.12
N GLU A 5 12.41 -2.11 8.47
CA GLU A 5 12.51 -2.71 7.12
C GLU A 5 13.73 -3.63 6.94
N ALA A 6 14.00 -4.48 7.93
CA ALA A 6 15.20 -5.31 8.01
C ALA A 6 15.37 -6.28 6.82
N HIS A 7 14.31 -6.55 6.05
CA HIS A 7 14.42 -7.31 4.80
C HIS A 7 15.34 -6.65 3.78
N PHE A 8 15.54 -5.32 3.85
CA PHE A 8 16.50 -4.61 2.99
C PHE A 8 17.94 -5.02 3.20
N ILE A 9 18.29 -5.58 4.35
CA ILE A 9 19.63 -6.15 4.58
C ILE A 9 19.95 -7.12 3.44
N TYR A 10 19.02 -8.03 3.13
CA TYR A 10 19.16 -8.98 2.04
C TYR A 10 18.86 -8.35 0.67
N THR A 11 17.69 -7.73 0.51
CA THR A 11 17.16 -7.37 -0.83
C THR A 11 17.85 -6.17 -1.46
N ALA A 12 18.47 -5.30 -0.67
CA ALA A 12 19.14 -4.10 -1.16
C ALA A 12 20.57 -3.96 -0.64
N GLY A 13 20.88 -4.56 0.52
CA GLY A 13 22.17 -4.42 1.21
C GLY A 13 23.25 -5.38 0.74
N LEU A 14 22.87 -6.55 0.20
CA LEU A 14 23.81 -7.55 -0.28
C LEU A 14 23.93 -7.53 -1.82
N PRO A 15 25.12 -7.82 -2.38
CA PRO A 15 25.25 -8.16 -3.78
C PRO A 15 24.47 -9.45 -4.07
N LEU A 16 23.63 -9.43 -5.10
CA LEU A 16 22.82 -10.58 -5.51
C LEU A 16 22.90 -10.76 -7.02
N TYR A 17 22.93 -12.00 -7.49
CA TYR A 17 22.93 -12.34 -8.94
C TYR A 17 24.06 -11.67 -9.73
N ALA A 18 25.26 -11.63 -9.15
CA ALA A 18 26.43 -10.94 -9.70
C ALA A 18 26.25 -9.41 -9.92
N LEU A 19 25.20 -8.81 -9.35
CA LEU A 19 24.99 -7.37 -9.34
C LEU A 19 25.45 -6.78 -8.00
N PRO A 20 25.99 -5.55 -8.01
CA PRO A 20 26.31 -4.84 -6.78
C PRO A 20 25.03 -4.57 -5.97
N ALA A 21 25.19 -4.45 -4.65
CA ALA A 21 24.09 -4.07 -3.77
C ALA A 21 23.47 -2.72 -4.19
N PHE A 22 22.15 -2.67 -4.27
CA PHE A 22 21.43 -1.44 -4.65
C PHE A 22 21.58 -0.33 -3.60
N ARG A 23 21.60 -0.69 -2.31
CA ARG A 23 21.84 0.19 -1.18
C ARG A 23 22.80 -0.48 -0.19
N PRO A 24 24.12 -0.44 -0.47
CA PRO A 24 25.13 -1.16 0.32
C PRO A 24 25.12 -0.85 1.82
N ALA A 25 24.67 0.35 2.23
CA ALA A 25 24.53 0.72 3.63
C ALA A 25 23.64 -0.25 4.43
N TRP A 26 22.65 -0.89 3.80
CA TRP A 26 21.81 -1.92 4.42
C TRP A 26 22.55 -3.23 4.70
N GLY A 27 23.67 -3.51 4.02
CA GLY A 27 24.48 -4.71 4.26
C GLY A 27 25.49 -4.56 5.40
N ALA A 28 25.65 -3.35 5.95
CA ALA A 28 26.58 -3.01 7.02
C ALA A 28 26.04 -2.95 8.49
N PRO A 29 24.85 -3.46 8.87
CA PRO A 29 24.41 -3.40 10.26
C PRO A 29 25.33 -4.10 11.28
N ASN A 30 26.04 -5.15 10.87
CA ASN A 30 27.06 -5.80 11.70
C ASN A 30 28.22 -4.85 12.05
N LEU A 31 28.58 -3.92 11.15
CA LEU A 31 29.59 -2.89 11.42
C LEU A 31 29.11 -1.88 12.47
N LEU A 32 27.80 -1.63 12.54
CA LEU A 32 27.22 -0.84 13.63
C LEU A 32 27.34 -1.58 14.96
N GLY A 33 27.12 -2.89 14.97
CA GLY A 33 27.35 -3.76 16.14
C GLY A 33 28.74 -3.61 16.75
N LEU A 34 29.79 -3.48 15.92
CA LEU A 34 31.17 -3.26 16.39
C LEU A 34 31.39 -1.94 17.13
N ARG A 35 30.56 -0.92 16.85
CA ARG A 35 30.66 0.41 17.48
C ARG A 35 29.72 0.55 18.68
N LEU A 36 28.73 -0.32 18.80
CA LEU A 36 27.80 -0.30 19.92
C LEU A 36 28.44 -0.93 21.16
N LYS A 37 27.98 -0.51 22.34
CA LYS A 37 28.42 -1.12 23.60
C LYS A 37 28.10 -2.61 23.58
N ARG A 38 28.98 -3.43 24.15
CA ARG A 38 28.73 -4.85 24.38
C ARG A 38 27.37 -5.02 25.07
N ASN A 39 26.54 -5.94 24.57
CA ASN A 39 25.17 -6.22 25.01
C ASN A 39 24.11 -5.15 24.65
N THR A 40 24.35 -4.29 23.66
CA THR A 40 23.28 -3.41 23.14
C THR A 40 22.19 -4.24 22.47
N PRO A 41 20.92 -4.18 22.91
CA PRO A 41 19.84 -4.91 22.25
C PRO A 41 19.63 -4.42 20.82
N ILE A 42 19.45 -5.34 19.87
CA ILE A 42 19.14 -5.06 18.47
C ILE A 42 17.75 -5.62 18.18
N ILE A 43 16.87 -4.79 17.63
CA ILE A 43 15.53 -5.17 17.19
C ILE A 43 15.49 -4.97 15.68
N ALA A 44 15.26 -6.05 14.94
CA ALA A 44 15.08 -6.04 13.50
C ALA A 44 13.60 -6.29 13.19
N MET A 45 12.96 -5.36 12.50
CA MET A 45 11.52 -5.38 12.20
C MET A 45 11.32 -5.45 10.68
N SER A 46 10.39 -6.28 10.22
CA SER A 46 9.99 -6.35 8.82
C SER A 46 8.61 -6.97 8.70
N THR A 47 7.79 -6.49 7.77
CA THR A 47 6.51 -7.13 7.43
C THR A 47 6.73 -8.38 6.58
N THR A 48 7.76 -8.39 5.74
CA THR A 48 8.09 -9.51 4.84
C THR A 48 9.43 -10.10 5.25
N LEU A 49 9.42 -11.33 5.76
CA LEU A 49 10.67 -12.02 6.14
C LEU A 49 10.64 -13.52 5.81
N PRO A 50 10.63 -13.89 4.51
CA PRO A 50 10.78 -15.29 4.10
C PRO A 50 12.03 -15.94 4.71
N PRO A 51 12.07 -17.28 4.88
CA PRO A 51 13.17 -17.96 5.56
C PRO A 51 14.58 -17.61 5.05
N HIS A 52 14.75 -17.46 3.73
CA HIS A 52 16.04 -17.11 3.12
C HIS A 52 16.46 -15.64 3.36
N ILE A 53 15.50 -14.73 3.58
CA ILE A 53 15.77 -13.34 3.99
C ILE A 53 16.04 -13.31 5.49
N LYS A 54 15.26 -14.07 6.27
CA LYS A 54 15.42 -14.19 7.72
C LYS A 54 16.83 -14.67 8.08
N SER A 55 17.35 -15.69 7.38
CA SER A 55 18.72 -16.18 7.62
C SER A 55 19.77 -15.08 7.43
N ALA A 56 19.60 -14.23 6.41
CA ALA A 56 20.47 -13.09 6.16
C ALA A 56 20.39 -12.01 7.24
N VAL A 57 19.21 -11.79 7.83
CA VAL A 57 19.02 -10.87 8.96
C VAL A 57 19.57 -11.45 10.26
N THR A 58 19.51 -12.77 10.47
CA THR A 58 19.93 -13.42 11.73
C THR A 58 21.45 -13.51 11.96
N HIS A 59 22.28 -12.99 11.06
CA HIS A 59 23.75 -12.97 11.22
C HIS A 59 24.25 -12.21 12.46
N PHE A 60 23.39 -11.52 13.22
CA PHE A 60 23.79 -10.82 14.44
C PHE A 60 24.13 -11.76 15.61
N ASP A 61 23.53 -12.94 15.67
CA ASP A 61 23.84 -14.10 16.54
C ASP A 61 22.55 -14.94 16.69
N PRO A 62 22.41 -16.06 15.95
CA PRO A 62 21.23 -16.90 16.02
C PRO A 62 20.98 -17.49 17.42
N ALA A 63 22.01 -17.65 18.26
CA ALA A 63 21.88 -18.27 19.57
C ALA A 63 21.20 -17.36 20.62
N THR A 64 21.17 -16.04 20.37
CA THR A 64 20.60 -15.05 21.28
C THR A 64 19.37 -14.33 20.71
N MET A 65 18.97 -14.67 19.48
CA MET A 65 17.82 -14.04 18.82
C MET A 65 16.48 -14.65 19.26
N LEU A 66 15.59 -13.78 19.74
CA LEU A 66 14.17 -14.08 19.89
C LEU A 66 13.43 -13.69 18.61
N SER A 67 12.78 -14.66 17.96
CA SER A 67 11.91 -14.40 16.82
C SER A 67 10.46 -14.22 17.29
N LEU A 68 9.90 -13.05 17.06
CA LEU A 68 8.48 -12.77 17.28
C LEU A 68 7.78 -12.65 15.94
N GLU A 69 6.79 -13.50 15.71
CA GLU A 69 5.97 -13.49 14.50
C GLU A 69 4.53 -13.16 14.90
N LEU A 70 3.99 -12.11 14.29
CA LEU A 70 2.60 -11.71 14.50
C LEU A 70 1.78 -12.14 13.29
N SER A 71 0.57 -12.61 13.55
CA SER A 71 -0.37 -12.93 12.47
C SER A 71 -0.71 -11.68 11.68
N THR A 72 -0.74 -11.80 10.35
CA THR A 72 -1.26 -10.77 9.44
C THR A 72 -2.79 -10.78 9.36
N SER A 73 -3.46 -11.66 10.12
CA SER A 73 -4.91 -11.73 10.15
C SER A 73 -5.50 -10.47 10.77
N CYS A 74 -6.31 -9.77 9.97
CA CYS A 74 -7.11 -8.64 10.41
C CYS A 74 -8.59 -9.06 10.39
N PRO A 75 -9.13 -9.65 11.47
CA PRO A 75 -10.48 -10.25 11.47
C PRO A 75 -11.61 -9.24 11.20
N ASN A 76 -11.34 -7.94 11.34
CA ASN A 76 -12.28 -6.86 11.06
C ASN A 76 -12.24 -6.36 9.60
N ILE A 77 -11.46 -6.99 8.72
CA ILE A 77 -11.38 -6.66 7.28
C ILE A 77 -12.20 -7.66 6.47
N ILE A 78 -13.04 -7.14 5.58
CA ILE A 78 -13.77 -7.92 4.58
C ILE A 78 -13.04 -7.77 3.24
N TYR A 79 -12.69 -8.90 2.64
CA TYR A 79 -12.15 -8.96 1.28
C TYR A 79 -13.28 -9.17 0.29
N ALA A 80 -13.30 -8.36 -0.77
CA ALA A 80 -14.25 -8.50 -1.86
C ALA A 80 -13.54 -8.20 -3.17
N THR A 81 -13.88 -8.95 -4.22
CA THR A 81 -13.42 -8.69 -5.58
C THR A 81 -14.59 -8.23 -6.43
N HIS A 82 -14.32 -7.33 -7.37
CA HIS A 82 -15.31 -6.86 -8.32
C HIS A 82 -14.68 -6.86 -9.72
N ARG A 83 -15.43 -7.34 -10.72
CA ARG A 83 -14.95 -7.35 -12.10
C ARG A 83 -14.87 -5.92 -12.62
N ILE A 84 -13.72 -5.55 -13.17
CA ILE A 84 -13.58 -4.28 -13.89
C ILE A 84 -14.25 -4.42 -15.25
N VAL A 85 -15.19 -3.53 -15.53
CA VAL A 85 -15.94 -3.53 -16.79
C VAL A 85 -15.22 -2.61 -17.77
N ARG A 86 -14.84 -3.14 -18.94
CA ARG A 86 -14.05 -2.45 -19.98
C ARG A 86 -12.59 -2.26 -19.60
N SER A 87 -12.18 -1.08 -19.14
CA SER A 87 -10.77 -0.75 -18.90
C SER A 87 -10.54 -0.12 -17.54
N LEU A 88 -9.28 -0.10 -17.08
CA LEU A 88 -8.87 0.55 -15.83
C LEU A 88 -9.08 2.07 -15.84
N SER A 89 -9.12 2.68 -17.03
CA SER A 89 -9.41 4.10 -17.20
C SER A 89 -10.92 4.39 -17.25
N ASP A 90 -11.77 3.36 -17.15
CA ASP A 90 -13.22 3.51 -17.03
C ASP A 90 -13.63 3.53 -15.54
N TYR A 91 -13.68 4.75 -15.01
CA TYR A 91 -13.93 5.00 -13.58
C TYR A 91 -15.38 4.77 -13.14
N ARG A 92 -16.30 4.37 -14.05
CA ARG A 92 -17.69 4.05 -13.68
C ARG A 92 -17.79 2.87 -12.72
N SER A 93 -16.80 1.97 -12.76
CA SER A 93 -16.66 0.90 -11.77
C SER A 93 -16.45 1.40 -10.34
N LEU A 94 -16.11 2.68 -10.14
CA LEU A 94 -15.95 3.33 -8.84
C LEU A 94 -17.21 4.11 -8.41
N ASP A 95 -18.25 4.18 -9.24
CA ASP A 95 -19.45 4.98 -8.95
C ASP A 95 -20.19 4.48 -7.70
N PHE A 96 -20.05 3.18 -7.35
CA PHE A 96 -20.65 2.61 -6.13
C PHE A 96 -20.14 3.28 -4.84
N MET A 97 -18.96 3.93 -4.89
CA MET A 97 -18.38 4.63 -3.75
C MET A 97 -19.11 5.91 -3.38
N LEU A 98 -19.95 6.46 -4.24
CA LEU A 98 -20.68 7.70 -3.97
C LEU A 98 -21.99 7.46 -3.20
N GLY A 99 -22.36 6.20 -2.96
CA GLY A 99 -23.64 5.81 -2.36
C GLY A 99 -24.77 5.83 -3.39
N LEU A 100 -25.65 4.83 -3.36
CA LEU A 100 -26.82 4.76 -4.25
C LEU A 100 -27.93 5.74 -3.82
N ASP A 101 -27.95 6.13 -2.54
CA ASP A 101 -28.91 7.07 -1.98
C ASP A 101 -28.22 8.40 -1.69
N ALA A 102 -28.71 9.48 -2.30
CA ALA A 102 -28.16 10.84 -2.26
C ALA A 102 -28.02 11.47 -0.86
N PHE A 103 -28.38 10.75 0.21
CA PHE A 103 -28.45 11.25 1.57
C PHE A 103 -27.44 10.61 2.54
N VAL A 104 -26.73 9.56 2.14
CA VAL A 104 -25.68 8.94 2.98
C VAL A 104 -24.33 9.24 2.36
N LEU A 105 -23.60 10.19 2.95
CA LEU A 105 -22.21 10.43 2.54
C LEU A 105 -21.41 9.12 2.72
N PRO A 106 -20.52 8.80 1.77
CA PRO A 106 -19.68 7.64 1.92
C PRO A 106 -18.80 7.77 3.15
N ARG A 107 -18.58 6.64 3.83
CA ARG A 107 -17.56 6.54 4.89
C ARG A 107 -16.20 6.91 4.31
N LYS A 108 -15.28 7.34 5.18
CA LYS A 108 -13.89 7.56 4.80
C LYS A 108 -13.35 6.37 4.03
N THR A 109 -12.94 6.63 2.81
CA THR A 109 -12.53 5.59 1.86
C THR A 109 -11.21 5.99 1.23
N LEU A 110 -10.31 5.01 1.12
CA LEU A 110 -9.05 5.12 0.39
C LEU A 110 -9.14 4.28 -0.87
N VAL A 111 -8.68 4.84 -1.99
CA VAL A 111 -8.65 4.15 -3.27
C VAL A 111 -7.24 4.27 -3.84
N PHE A 112 -6.64 3.13 -4.15
CA PHE A 112 -5.27 3.09 -4.65
C PHE A 112 -5.27 3.02 -6.17
N HIS A 113 -4.40 3.83 -6.79
CA HIS A 113 -4.09 3.75 -8.21
C HIS A 113 -2.58 3.58 -8.42
N ASP A 114 -2.22 2.95 -9.53
CA ASP A 114 -0.82 2.64 -9.85
C ASP A 114 -0.04 3.87 -10.32
N ASN A 115 -0.70 4.88 -10.89
CA ASN A 115 -0.06 6.12 -11.31
C ASN A 115 -0.85 7.38 -10.93
N THR A 116 -0.15 8.51 -10.97
CA THR A 116 -0.65 9.84 -10.60
C THR A 116 -1.76 10.35 -11.51
N GLN A 117 -1.67 10.09 -12.81
CA GLN A 117 -2.70 10.50 -13.76
C GLN A 117 -4.05 9.82 -13.47
N GLN A 118 -4.06 8.49 -13.31
CA GLN A 118 -5.29 7.74 -13.03
C GLN A 118 -5.97 8.20 -11.74
N CYS A 119 -5.19 8.51 -10.71
CA CYS A 119 -5.70 9.04 -9.45
C CYS A 119 -6.36 10.41 -9.60
N SER A 120 -5.72 11.31 -10.37
CA SER A 120 -6.30 12.61 -10.70
C SER A 120 -7.58 12.46 -11.53
N ASP A 121 -7.58 11.60 -12.54
CA ASP A 121 -8.71 11.37 -13.44
C ASP A 121 -9.89 10.72 -12.72
N ALA A 122 -9.65 9.72 -11.86
CA ALA A 122 -10.67 9.08 -11.04
C ALA A 122 -11.33 10.09 -10.09
N ARG A 123 -10.51 10.92 -9.42
CA ARG A 123 -11.00 12.03 -8.59
C ARG A 123 -11.86 12.99 -9.39
N ALA A 124 -11.43 13.38 -10.59
CA ALA A 124 -12.18 14.29 -11.45
C ALA A 124 -13.52 13.70 -11.87
N HIS A 125 -13.54 12.42 -12.31
CA HIS A 125 -14.73 11.68 -12.69
C HIS A 125 -15.77 11.67 -11.57
N GLN A 126 -15.40 11.24 -10.37
CA GLN A 126 -16.34 11.18 -9.26
C GLN A 126 -16.76 12.56 -8.74
N ASN A 127 -15.86 13.53 -8.70
CA ASN A 127 -16.23 14.91 -8.34
C ASN A 127 -17.29 15.48 -9.29
N ASN A 128 -17.24 15.11 -10.58
CA ASN A 128 -18.23 15.55 -11.56
C ASN A 128 -19.59 14.85 -11.40
N LYS A 129 -19.64 13.71 -10.70
CA LYS A 129 -20.88 12.98 -10.37
C LYS A 129 -21.59 13.51 -9.12
N LEU A 130 -20.89 14.27 -8.27
CA LEU A 130 -21.50 14.91 -7.11
C LEU A 130 -22.56 15.95 -7.54
N PRO A 131 -23.56 16.25 -6.69
CA PRO A 131 -24.45 17.39 -6.89
C PRO A 131 -23.64 18.65 -7.17
N LYS A 132 -24.13 19.52 -8.06
CA LYS A 132 -23.41 20.73 -8.49
C LYS A 132 -22.96 21.62 -7.33
N SER A 133 -23.78 21.69 -6.27
CA SER A 133 -23.46 22.41 -5.04
C SER A 133 -22.28 21.80 -4.27
N GLU A 134 -21.91 20.54 -4.50
CA GLU A 134 -20.88 19.80 -3.75
C GLU A 134 -19.60 19.56 -4.54
N GLN A 135 -19.61 19.80 -5.85
CA GLN A 135 -18.42 19.69 -6.70
C GLN A 135 -17.33 20.67 -6.23
N ASN A 136 -16.07 20.22 -6.22
CA ASN A 136 -14.88 21.01 -5.89
C ASN A 136 -14.81 21.55 -4.45
N LYS A 137 -15.67 21.10 -3.54
CA LYS A 137 -15.58 21.43 -2.10
C LYS A 137 -14.51 20.65 -1.33
N GLY A 138 -13.68 19.87 -2.02
CA GLY A 138 -12.62 19.07 -1.41
C GLY A 138 -13.11 17.80 -0.69
N LEU A 139 -14.34 17.34 -0.98
CA LEU A 139 -14.88 16.05 -0.51
C LEU A 139 -14.11 14.85 -1.05
N ILE A 140 -13.66 14.97 -2.30
CA ILE A 140 -12.86 13.97 -3.02
C ILE A 140 -11.53 14.61 -3.40
N ARG A 141 -10.44 14.07 -2.86
CA ARG A 141 -9.07 14.56 -3.08
C ARG A 141 -8.17 13.41 -3.55
N HIS A 142 -7.06 13.77 -4.16
CA HIS A 142 -5.99 12.83 -4.50
C HIS A 142 -4.73 13.19 -3.70
N TYR A 143 -3.86 12.20 -3.50
CA TYR A 143 -2.67 12.23 -2.67
C TYR A 143 -1.54 11.47 -3.39
N HIS A 144 -0.45 12.16 -3.71
CA HIS A 144 0.75 11.56 -4.28
C HIS A 144 2.02 12.39 -3.99
N ALA A 145 3.18 11.78 -4.19
CA ALA A 145 4.48 12.35 -3.80
C ALA A 145 4.82 13.67 -4.53
N GLY A 146 4.33 13.86 -5.76
CA GLY A 146 4.52 15.09 -6.52
C GLY A 146 3.76 16.34 -5.99
N MET A 147 2.95 16.23 -4.93
CA MET A 147 2.21 17.36 -4.36
C MET A 147 3.03 18.13 -3.34
N SER A 148 2.65 19.39 -3.09
CA SER A 148 3.32 20.20 -2.08
C SER A 148 3.15 19.61 -0.68
N HIS A 149 4.17 19.72 0.15
CA HIS A 149 4.13 19.26 1.54
C HIS A 149 2.94 19.87 2.30
N THR A 150 2.67 21.17 2.10
CA THR A 150 1.52 21.86 2.69
C THR A 150 0.19 21.24 2.27
N TYR A 151 0.03 20.88 0.99
CA TYR A 151 -1.16 20.20 0.50
C TYR A 151 -1.32 18.82 1.16
N LEU A 152 -0.26 18.01 1.16
CA LEU A 152 -0.29 16.65 1.71
C LEU A 152 -0.61 16.66 3.20
N LYS A 153 0.01 17.58 3.96
CA LYS A 153 -0.26 17.78 5.38
C LYS A 153 -1.73 18.17 5.61
N ASN A 154 -2.23 19.17 4.90
CA ASN A 154 -3.62 19.63 5.07
C ASN A 154 -4.62 18.53 4.71
N LEU A 155 -4.37 17.76 3.65
CA LEU A 155 -5.22 16.63 3.28
C LEU A 155 -5.20 15.55 4.36
N PHE A 156 -4.03 15.18 4.87
CA PHE A 156 -3.90 14.20 5.96
C PHE A 156 -4.63 14.67 7.21
N ASP A 157 -4.38 15.91 7.65
CA ASP A 157 -5.04 16.48 8.84
C ASP A 157 -6.56 16.51 8.67
N ASP A 158 -7.06 16.84 7.47
CA ASP A 158 -8.50 16.82 7.16
C ASP A 158 -9.07 15.39 7.17
N PHE A 159 -8.34 14.43 6.62
CA PHE A 159 -8.78 13.03 6.52
C PHE A 159 -8.71 12.31 7.88
N SER A 160 -7.78 12.66 8.77
CA SER A 160 -7.55 12.00 10.06
C SER A 160 -8.54 12.43 11.17
N LYS A 161 -9.22 13.57 11.04
CA LYS A 161 -10.19 14.08 12.05
C LYS A 161 -11.32 13.08 12.31
N LYS A 162 -11.57 12.70 13.58
CA LYS A 162 -12.62 11.75 13.98
C LYS A 162 -14.00 12.12 13.42
N ASP A 163 -14.35 13.40 13.52
CA ASP A 163 -15.62 13.97 13.04
C ASP A 163 -15.55 14.39 11.56
N GLY A 164 -14.96 13.55 10.71
CA GLY A 164 -15.22 13.61 9.27
C GLY A 164 -16.72 13.47 8.94
N GLY A 165 -17.57 13.18 9.92
CA GLY A 165 -19.02 13.21 9.83
C GLY A 165 -19.56 14.60 9.47
N CYS A 166 -20.14 14.65 8.29
CA CYS A 166 -21.21 15.54 7.85
C CYS A 166 -21.90 16.36 8.98
N THR A 167 -21.43 17.56 9.26
CA THR A 167 -22.27 18.75 9.49
C THR A 167 -21.40 20.02 9.45
N GLN A 168 -21.61 20.80 8.40
CA GLN A 168 -21.23 22.22 8.20
C GLN A 168 -19.76 22.65 7.98
N GLN A 169 -18.72 21.81 8.13
CA GLN A 169 -17.36 22.12 7.62
C GLN A 169 -16.67 20.84 7.12
N LYS A 170 -16.84 20.55 5.81
CA LYS A 170 -16.68 19.21 5.24
C LYS A 170 -15.21 18.83 5.00
N GLY A 171 -14.65 17.95 5.83
CA GLY A 171 -13.35 17.30 5.61
C GLY A 171 -13.36 16.30 4.43
N CYS A 172 -12.17 15.84 4.04
CA CYS A 172 -11.98 14.86 2.95
C CYS A 172 -12.61 13.51 3.29
N GLN A 173 -13.53 13.02 2.44
CA GLN A 173 -14.21 11.73 2.63
C GLN A 173 -13.59 10.62 1.79
N LEU A 174 -13.08 10.98 0.62
CA LEU A 174 -12.50 10.05 -0.32
C LEU A 174 -11.13 10.56 -0.72
N ALA A 175 -10.10 9.81 -0.35
CA ALA A 175 -8.73 10.10 -0.71
C ALA A 175 -8.21 9.02 -1.66
N TYR A 176 -7.82 9.47 -2.84
CA TYR A 176 -7.13 8.62 -3.81
C TYR A 176 -5.64 8.67 -3.56
N MET A 177 -5.00 7.51 -3.43
CA MET A 177 -3.57 7.39 -3.17
C MET A 177 -2.86 6.76 -4.37
N CYS A 178 -1.78 7.39 -4.83
CA CYS A 178 -0.92 6.79 -5.85
C CYS A 178 0.22 6.01 -5.21
N ARG A 179 0.49 4.81 -5.72
CA ARG A 179 1.65 3.99 -5.33
C ARG A 179 3.01 4.51 -5.84
N GLU A 180 3.16 5.81 -6.11
CA GLU A 180 4.51 6.41 -6.24
C GLU A 180 5.27 6.38 -4.90
N TRP A 181 4.56 6.19 -3.79
CA TRP A 181 5.16 5.84 -2.50
C TRP A 181 5.51 4.37 -2.52
N ARG A 182 6.78 4.04 -2.78
CA ARG A 182 7.24 2.65 -2.70
C ARG A 182 6.99 2.02 -1.32
N TRP A 183 6.94 2.79 -0.23
CA TRP A 183 6.75 2.26 1.13
C TRP A 183 6.17 3.33 2.06
N LEU A 184 4.84 3.36 2.22
CA LEU A 184 4.20 4.00 3.38
C LEU A 184 2.78 3.44 3.58
N SER A 185 2.65 2.41 4.42
CA SER A 185 1.35 1.96 4.92
C SER A 185 1.10 2.60 6.27
N ILE A 186 0.47 3.78 6.29
CA ILE A 186 -0.10 4.33 7.52
C ILE A 186 -1.61 4.07 7.48
N MET A 187 -2.07 3.14 8.31
CA MET A 187 -3.49 3.00 8.68
C MET A 187 -3.60 3.07 10.19
N GLU A 188 -3.68 4.29 10.74
CA GLU A 188 -4.04 4.46 12.15
C GLU A 188 -5.54 4.21 12.35
N HIS A 189 -5.82 3.26 13.24
CA HIS A 189 -7.14 2.75 13.56
C HIS A 189 -7.78 3.59 14.66
N HIS A 190 -8.90 4.25 14.34
CA HIS A 190 -9.96 4.51 15.32
C HIS A 190 -11.32 4.52 14.58
N GLU A 191 -12.10 3.44 14.75
CA GLU A 191 -13.48 3.23 14.24
C GLU A 191 -13.62 2.95 12.71
N PRO A 192 -14.74 2.33 12.23
CA PRO A 192 -14.70 1.40 11.10
C PRO A 192 -14.58 2.10 9.74
N CYS A 193 -13.36 2.49 9.42
CA CYS A 193 -12.93 2.79 8.06
C CYS A 193 -12.96 1.48 7.26
N ARG A 194 -13.73 1.44 6.17
CA ARG A 194 -13.69 0.32 5.23
C ARG A 194 -12.58 0.60 4.22
N LEU A 195 -11.50 -0.18 4.31
CA LEU A 195 -10.48 -0.18 3.28
C LEU A 195 -10.99 -1.00 2.10
N HIS A 196 -11.18 -0.35 0.96
CA HIS A 196 -11.43 -1.02 -0.31
C HIS A 196 -10.13 -1.04 -1.10
N MET A 197 -9.37 -2.14 -1.00
CA MET A 197 -8.26 -2.36 -1.92
C MET A 197 -8.79 -3.03 -3.18
N ALA A 198 -8.89 -2.27 -4.27
CA ALA A 198 -9.02 -2.82 -5.60
C ALA A 198 -7.61 -2.96 -6.18
N GLU A 199 -6.98 -4.12 -6.01
CA GLU A 199 -5.74 -4.42 -6.72
C GLU A 199 -6.09 -4.97 -8.11
N PRO A 200 -5.57 -4.38 -9.20
CA PRO A 200 -5.78 -4.91 -10.54
C PRO A 200 -4.89 -6.14 -10.74
N TRP A 201 -5.36 -7.32 -10.34
CA TRP A 201 -4.77 -8.57 -10.82
C TRP A 201 -5.28 -8.82 -12.25
N VAL A 202 -4.50 -8.42 -13.26
CA VAL A 202 -4.65 -8.95 -14.62
C VAL A 202 -3.51 -9.93 -14.85
N TYR A 203 -3.76 -11.22 -14.55
CA TYR A 203 -3.02 -12.31 -15.16
C TYR A 203 -3.70 -12.61 -16.51
N THR A 204 -3.23 -12.02 -17.59
CA THR A 204 -3.42 -12.61 -18.91
C THR A 204 -2.26 -13.57 -19.16
N ALA A 205 -2.39 -14.80 -18.67
CA ALA A 205 -1.64 -15.91 -19.24
C ALA A 205 -2.37 -16.30 -20.54
N SER A 206 -1.94 -15.74 -21.66
CA SER A 206 -2.23 -16.33 -22.96
C SER A 206 -1.38 -17.60 -23.06
N LEU A 207 -1.99 -18.74 -22.77
CA LEU A 207 -1.47 -20.04 -23.18
C LEU A 207 -1.94 -20.26 -24.62
N GLU A 208 -1.25 -19.64 -25.56
CA GLU A 208 -1.27 -20.06 -26.96
C GLU A 208 0.05 -20.75 -27.27
N GLY A 209 -0.04 -22.04 -27.62
CA GLY A 209 1.00 -22.77 -28.35
C GLY A 209 1.97 -23.60 -27.51
N VAL A 210 1.59 -24.83 -27.18
CA VAL A 210 2.39 -26.00 -27.61
C VAL A 210 1.42 -27.08 -28.06
N ASP A 211 1.53 -27.40 -29.35
CA ASP A 211 0.73 -28.35 -30.09
C ASP A 211 0.84 -29.79 -29.58
N SER A 212 -0.27 -30.49 -29.72
CA SER A 212 -0.46 -31.93 -29.91
C SER A 212 0.71 -32.88 -29.59
N LEU A 213 0.59 -33.58 -28.47
CA LEU A 213 1.10 -34.95 -28.34
C LEU A 213 0.22 -35.86 -29.22
N SER A 214 0.71 -36.23 -30.40
CA SER A 214 0.22 -37.40 -31.13
C SER A 214 1.00 -38.61 -30.64
N ASP A 215 0.27 -39.56 -30.06
CA ASP A 215 0.68 -40.94 -29.89
C ASP A 215 1.14 -41.54 -31.23
N ASP A 216 2.25 -42.27 -31.23
CA ASP A 216 2.26 -43.66 -31.73
C ASP A 216 3.57 -44.40 -31.38
N PRO A 217 3.54 -45.75 -31.32
CA PRO A 217 4.52 -46.60 -30.65
C PRO A 217 5.57 -47.20 -31.59
N ASP A 218 6.71 -47.61 -31.03
CA ASP A 218 7.44 -48.88 -31.26
C ASP A 218 8.56 -49.05 -30.22
#